data_AF-C8ZDA6-F1
#
_entry.id   AF-C8ZDA6-F1
#
_cell.length_a   1.000
_cell.length_b   1.000
_cell.length_c   1.000
_cell.angle_alpha   90.00
_cell.angle_beta   90.00
_cell.angle_gamma   90.00
#
_symmetry.space_group_name_H-M   'P 1'
#
loop_
_entity.id
_entity.type
_entity.pdbx_description
1 polymer ?
#
loop_
_entity_poly.entity_id
_entity_poly.type
_entity_poly.pdbx_seq_one_letter_code
_entity_poly.pdbx_strand_id
1 'polypeptide(L)'
;MAFKLWLLDEETIYEHVFERYTQLEGQSGKLAQDLGIQDRRGGVLEITFEPSGLEGGRKKKRVRRRNKASSVEEDQNVAVDSYHVSVGQSISSLHSSRDNGNSTTGYVLWSTTPFFINWLLYSTSAAPFRLGSQVEVTCGSSCEGHMLELPRLIDLTGADRGKRGILELGAGISGILPVILGNFVDTYVSTDQKGILNKLKDNIMENLSQLTRKRCISRSLRLELPTVEPVGDADITAASLPSKSTLHLEVAALDWEKINLQDKKTHSLHPELSLIGETCSSVYVIAMDVIYNEYLIDPFLKTLKQLKHWLQTTYNLQFHVLVGIHLRSQEVTTLFLEKAIIEYDFTVYDIVDQVIQESRFNFYLIT
;
A
#
# COMPACT_ATOMS: atom_id res chain seq x y z
N MET A 1 -9.16 0.68 20.71
CA MET A 1 -9.53 -0.76 20.62
C MET A 1 -8.31 -1.53 20.14
N ALA A 2 -8.19 -2.83 20.47
CA ALA A 2 -7.18 -3.67 19.84
C ALA A 2 -7.54 -3.91 18.36
N PHE A 3 -6.53 -4.08 17.51
CA PHE A 3 -6.71 -4.44 16.11
C PHE A 3 -7.52 -5.74 16.00
N LYS A 4 -8.62 -5.72 15.25
CA LYS A 4 -9.47 -6.88 14.96
C LYS A 4 -9.91 -6.87 13.51
N LEU A 5 -10.29 -8.04 13.02
CA LEU A 5 -10.95 -8.18 11.72
C LEU A 5 -12.42 -8.51 11.94
N TRP A 6 -13.32 -7.71 11.38
CA TRP A 6 -14.74 -8.04 11.37
C TRP A 6 -15.10 -8.63 10.00
N LEU A 7 -15.42 -9.92 9.97
CA LEU A 7 -15.91 -10.58 8.76
C LEU A 7 -17.28 -10.00 8.38
N LEU A 8 -17.37 -9.45 7.17
CA LEU A 8 -18.60 -8.91 6.62
C LEU A 8 -19.31 -9.96 5.75
N ASP A 9 -20.62 -10.06 5.92
CA ASP A 9 -21.52 -10.88 5.10
C ASP A 9 -22.74 -10.08 4.62
N GLU A 10 -23.63 -10.71 3.86
CA GLU A 10 -24.85 -10.09 3.32
C GLU A 10 -25.73 -9.41 4.39
N GLU A 11 -25.72 -9.93 5.62
CA GLU A 11 -26.54 -9.40 6.72
C GLU A 11 -25.85 -8.22 7.43
N THR A 12 -24.53 -8.23 7.54
CA THR A 12 -23.78 -7.21 8.29
C THR A 12 -23.32 -6.01 7.46
N ILE A 13 -23.37 -6.05 6.12
CA ILE A 13 -22.91 -4.93 5.25
C ILE A 13 -23.58 -3.61 5.64
N TYR A 14 -24.91 -3.59 5.75
CA TYR A 14 -25.66 -2.36 5.99
C TYR A 14 -25.44 -1.82 7.41
N GLU A 15 -25.35 -2.72 8.39
CA GLU A 15 -25.02 -2.36 9.78
C GLU A 15 -23.63 -1.70 9.84
N HIS A 16 -22.61 -2.37 9.31
CA HIS A 16 -21.23 -1.86 9.28
C HIS A 16 -21.14 -0.47 8.61
N VAL A 17 -21.72 -0.33 7.41
CA VAL A 17 -21.68 0.93 6.69
C VAL A 17 -22.43 2.02 7.46
N PHE A 18 -23.63 1.73 7.98
CA PHE A 18 -24.39 2.68 8.77
C PHE A 18 -23.61 3.14 10.01
N GLU A 19 -22.98 2.23 10.74
CA GLU A 19 -22.18 2.55 11.91
C GLU A 19 -20.98 3.45 11.56
N ARG A 20 -20.23 3.12 10.50
CA ARG A 20 -19.07 3.93 10.08
C ARG A 20 -19.47 5.35 9.67
N TYR A 21 -20.58 5.51 8.95
CA TYR A 21 -21.06 6.84 8.55
C TYR A 21 -21.66 7.63 9.72
N THR A 22 -22.36 6.96 10.65
CA THR A 22 -22.84 7.59 11.89
C THR A 22 -21.68 8.06 12.77
N GLN A 23 -20.63 7.24 12.91
CA GLN A 23 -19.41 7.62 13.62
C GLN A 23 -18.71 8.82 12.97
N LEU A 24 -18.67 8.87 11.64
CA LEU A 24 -18.10 9.97 10.88
C LEU A 24 -18.88 11.29 11.09
N GLU A 25 -20.21 11.23 11.09
CA GLU A 25 -21.07 12.39 11.39
C GLU A 25 -20.85 12.92 12.81
N GLY A 26 -20.73 12.01 13.79
CA GLY A 26 -20.38 12.35 15.18
C GLY A 26 -19.01 13.02 15.32
N GLN A 27 -18.13 12.87 14.33
CA GLN A 27 -16.79 13.45 14.29
C GLN A 27 -16.66 14.66 13.35
N SER A 28 -17.76 15.14 12.77
CA SER A 28 -17.79 16.26 11.80
C SER A 28 -17.13 17.56 12.31
N GLY A 29 -17.11 17.79 13.62
CA GLY A 29 -16.41 18.93 14.23
C GLY A 29 -14.88 18.80 14.27
N LYS A 30 -14.34 17.60 14.12
CA LYS A 30 -12.89 17.31 14.13
C LYS A 30 -12.35 16.98 12.74
N LEU A 31 -13.14 16.28 11.92
CA LEU A 31 -12.76 15.81 10.61
C LEU A 31 -13.39 16.69 9.52
N ALA A 32 -12.57 17.48 8.84
CA ALA A 32 -13.01 18.33 7.75
C ALA A 32 -13.69 17.51 6.63
N GLN A 33 -14.82 17.98 6.12
CA GLN A 33 -15.46 17.38 4.95
C GLN A 33 -14.72 17.83 3.69
N ASP A 34 -13.96 16.93 3.09
CA ASP A 34 -13.20 17.17 1.88
C ASP A 34 -13.34 16.02 0.86
N LEU A 35 -12.76 16.22 -0.32
CA LEU A 35 -12.70 15.21 -1.38
C LEU A 35 -11.54 14.23 -1.18
N GLY A 36 -10.74 14.32 -0.12
CA GLY A 36 -9.58 13.47 0.10
C GLY A 36 -8.34 13.82 -0.73
N ILE A 37 -8.31 14.96 -1.43
CA ILE A 37 -7.08 15.44 -2.09
C ILE A 37 -6.17 16.06 -1.04
N GLN A 38 -4.92 15.59 -0.95
CA GLN A 38 -3.96 16.05 0.06
C GLN A 38 -3.71 17.56 -0.01
N ASP A 39 -3.50 18.10 -1.21
CA ASP A 39 -3.40 19.55 -1.46
C ASP A 39 -3.84 19.85 -2.90
N ARG A 40 -4.80 20.76 -3.06
CA ARG A 40 -5.41 21.11 -4.37
C ARG A 40 -4.70 22.26 -5.10
N ARG A 41 -3.71 22.89 -4.48
CA ARG A 41 -3.05 24.11 -4.96
C ARG A 41 -1.60 23.87 -5.34
N GLY A 42 -0.90 23.02 -4.59
CA GLY A 42 0.52 22.75 -4.80
C GLY A 42 0.79 21.90 -6.05
N GLY A 43 1.54 22.43 -7.01
CA GLY A 43 2.04 21.64 -8.15
C GLY A 43 3.10 20.61 -7.73
N VAL A 44 3.83 20.86 -6.64
CA VAL A 44 4.76 19.94 -5.99
C VAL A 44 4.47 19.94 -4.50
N LEU A 45 4.35 18.75 -3.90
CA LEU A 45 4.09 18.56 -2.48
C LEU A 45 5.29 17.94 -1.79
N GLU A 46 5.69 18.51 -0.65
CA GLU A 46 6.69 17.91 0.24
C GLU A 46 5.97 17.23 1.40
N ILE A 47 6.09 15.90 1.49
CA ILE A 47 5.43 15.10 2.52
C ILE A 47 6.51 14.41 3.37
N THR A 48 6.33 14.46 4.68
CA THR A 48 7.21 13.80 5.64
C THR A 48 6.46 12.68 6.36
N PHE A 49 7.12 11.54 6.51
CA PHE A 49 6.69 10.39 7.28
C PHE A 49 7.69 10.16 8.39
N GLU A 50 7.23 10.24 9.64
CA GLU A 50 8.10 10.07 10.80
C GLU A 50 7.34 9.40 11.95
N PRO A 51 8.03 8.63 12.81
CA PRO A 51 7.42 8.05 14.00
C PRO A 51 6.81 9.14 14.89
N SER A 52 5.51 9.05 15.16
CA SER A 52 4.82 9.96 16.10
C SER A 52 5.24 9.62 17.53
N GLY A 53 6.20 10.36 18.10
CA GLY A 53 6.53 10.30 19.52
C GLY A 53 7.93 9.78 19.89
N LEU A 54 8.97 10.60 19.66
CA LEU A 54 10.00 10.86 20.70
C LEU A 54 9.67 12.15 21.49
N GLU A 55 8.43 12.62 21.42
CA GLU A 55 7.91 13.79 22.16
C GLU A 55 7.72 13.51 23.67
N GLY A 56 8.81 13.11 24.33
CA GLY A 56 9.01 13.20 25.77
C GLY A 56 10.33 13.91 26.13
N GLY A 57 11.21 14.15 25.16
CA GLY A 57 12.47 14.86 25.37
C GLY A 57 12.29 16.37 25.20
N ARG A 58 11.79 17.07 26.24
CA ARG A 58 11.92 18.53 26.38
C ARG A 58 13.23 18.98 25.75
N LYS A 59 13.17 19.85 24.72
CA LYS A 59 14.29 20.51 24.01
C LYS A 59 15.45 20.85 24.97
N LYS A 60 16.31 19.88 25.29
CA LYS A 60 17.53 20.12 26.06
C LYS A 60 18.57 20.49 25.03
N LYS A 61 18.79 21.81 24.97
CA LYS A 61 19.96 22.49 24.38
C LYS A 61 21.10 21.50 24.16
N ARG A 62 21.48 21.31 22.89
CA ARG A 62 22.66 20.58 22.41
C ARG A 62 23.88 20.92 23.29
N VAL A 63 24.11 20.14 24.32
CA VAL A 63 25.40 20.07 24.99
C VAL A 63 25.97 18.72 24.59
N ARG A 64 26.96 18.78 23.69
CA ARG A 64 27.79 17.65 23.27
C ARG A 64 28.30 16.92 24.51
N ARG A 65 27.70 15.78 24.85
CA ARG A 65 28.33 14.80 25.72
C ARG A 65 28.25 13.42 25.08
N ARG A 66 29.45 12.92 24.88
CA ARG A 66 29.89 11.71 24.21
C ARG A 66 29.42 10.47 24.99
N ASN A 67 28.93 9.49 24.26
CA ASN A 67 28.86 8.06 24.58
C ASN A 67 28.19 7.66 25.90
N LYS A 68 26.90 7.38 25.82
CA LYS A 68 26.33 6.22 26.49
C LYS A 68 25.24 5.66 25.59
N ALA A 69 25.52 4.52 24.96
CA ALA A 69 24.55 3.75 24.21
C ALA A 69 23.52 3.22 25.21
N SER A 70 22.49 4.01 25.50
CA SER A 70 21.24 3.48 25.99
C SER A 70 20.63 2.76 24.80
N SER A 71 20.62 1.44 24.85
CA SER A 71 19.75 0.61 24.03
C SER A 71 18.34 1.19 24.15
N VAL A 72 17.94 1.95 23.14
CA VAL A 72 16.52 2.08 22.82
C VAL A 72 16.14 0.63 22.58
N GLU A 73 15.38 0.03 23.50
CA GLU A 73 14.64 -1.17 23.16
C GLU A 73 13.82 -0.74 21.95
N GLU A 74 14.31 -1.09 20.76
CA GLU A 74 13.55 -0.96 19.54
C GLU A 74 12.26 -1.67 19.86
N ASP A 75 11.18 -0.92 20.03
CA ASP A 75 9.86 -1.49 20.05
C ASP A 75 9.74 -2.07 18.64
N GLN A 76 10.11 -3.35 18.49
CA GLN A 76 10.28 -4.08 17.23
C GLN A 76 8.99 -4.07 16.40
N ASN A 77 7.94 -3.51 16.98
CA ASN A 77 6.64 -3.34 16.45
C ASN A 77 6.52 -2.17 15.49
N VAL A 78 7.39 -1.15 15.42
CA VAL A 78 7.23 0.00 14.49
C VAL A 78 8.51 0.34 13.72
N ALA A 79 8.36 1.01 12.57
CA ALA A 79 9.49 1.48 11.78
C ALA A 79 10.19 2.66 12.46
N VAL A 80 11.51 2.72 12.32
CA VAL A 80 12.35 3.79 12.89
C VAL A 80 12.82 4.80 11.85
N ASP A 81 12.75 4.45 10.56
CA ASP A 81 13.18 5.34 9.48
C ASP A 81 12.16 6.46 9.30
N SER A 82 12.69 7.65 9.00
CA SER A 82 11.91 8.78 8.51
C SER A 82 12.08 8.91 7.00
N TYR A 83 11.03 9.36 6.33
CA TYR A 83 11.02 9.58 4.90
C TYR A 83 10.57 11.00 4.57
N HIS A 84 11.19 11.58 3.55
CA HIS A 84 10.81 12.88 3.00
C HIS A 84 10.65 12.72 1.49
N VAL A 85 9.45 12.93 0.99
CA VAL A 85 9.13 12.74 -0.43
C VAL A 85 8.62 14.03 -1.07
N SER A 86 9.04 14.25 -2.31
CA SER A 86 8.57 15.33 -3.17
C SER A 86 7.70 14.75 -4.28
N VAL A 87 6.44 15.19 -4.37
CA VAL A 87 5.46 14.65 -5.32
C VAL A 87 4.97 15.74 -6.25
N GLY A 88 5.31 15.63 -7.53
CA GLY A 88 4.79 16.50 -8.58
C GLY A 88 3.37 16.10 -8.98
N GLN A 89 2.39 16.96 -8.73
CA GLN A 89 0.99 16.78 -9.13
C GLN A 89 0.73 17.35 -10.54
N SER A 90 -0.39 16.95 -11.14
CA SER A 90 -0.88 17.48 -12.42
C SER A 90 -2.31 18.01 -12.27
N ILE A 91 -2.47 19.07 -11.48
CA ILE A 91 -3.79 19.64 -11.12
C ILE A 91 -4.61 20.02 -12.35
N SER A 92 -3.98 20.57 -13.41
CA SER A 92 -4.68 20.91 -14.65
C SER A 92 -5.30 19.69 -15.33
N SER A 93 -4.61 18.54 -15.29
CA SER A 93 -5.09 17.29 -15.89
C SER A 93 -6.18 16.62 -15.05
N LEU A 94 -6.23 16.86 -13.74
CA LEU A 94 -7.34 16.42 -12.88
C LEU A 94 -8.69 16.98 -13.38
N HIS A 95 -8.70 18.23 -13.84
CA HIS A 95 -9.92 18.93 -14.28
C HIS A 95 -10.16 18.84 -15.81
N SER A 96 -9.23 18.25 -16.56
CA SER A 96 -9.30 18.18 -18.02
C SER A 96 -9.99 16.89 -18.45
N SER A 97 -11.25 16.99 -18.89
CA SER A 97 -11.99 15.87 -19.48
C SER A 97 -11.28 15.25 -20.69
N ARG A 98 -10.46 16.04 -21.40
CA ARG A 98 -9.62 15.57 -22.50
C ARG A 98 -8.49 14.67 -22.02
N ASP A 99 -7.87 15.00 -20.89
CA ASP A 99 -6.68 14.30 -20.42
C ASP A 99 -7.05 13.07 -19.57
N ASN A 100 -8.10 13.19 -18.76
CA ASN A 100 -8.53 12.13 -17.84
C ASN A 100 -9.60 11.20 -18.43
N GLY A 101 -10.28 11.59 -19.51
CA GLY A 101 -11.40 10.83 -20.10
C GLY A 101 -12.58 10.59 -19.15
N ASN A 102 -12.62 11.28 -18.00
CA ASN A 102 -13.38 10.94 -16.79
C ASN A 102 -13.09 9.53 -16.22
N SER A 103 -12.01 8.88 -16.65
CA SER A 103 -11.66 7.49 -16.32
C SER A 103 -10.66 7.37 -15.17
N THR A 104 -9.90 8.43 -14.84
CA THR A 104 -8.96 8.42 -13.71
C THR A 104 -8.80 9.78 -13.06
N THR A 105 -8.82 9.80 -11.73
CA THR A 105 -8.55 11.00 -10.92
C THR A 105 -7.13 10.96 -10.33
N GLY A 106 -6.31 9.99 -10.74
CA GLY A 106 -4.97 9.73 -10.22
C GLY A 106 -3.90 10.78 -10.55
N TYR A 107 -4.27 12.03 -10.85
CA TYR A 107 -3.35 13.14 -11.17
C TYR A 107 -2.89 13.93 -9.93
N VAL A 108 -3.36 13.55 -8.75
CA VAL A 108 -3.08 14.19 -7.47
C VAL A 108 -2.75 13.15 -6.41
N LEU A 109 -2.14 13.59 -5.31
CA LEU A 109 -1.93 12.76 -4.13
C LEU A 109 -3.22 12.72 -3.31
N TRP A 110 -3.78 11.52 -3.16
CA TRP A 110 -4.89 11.24 -2.26
C TRP A 110 -4.40 11.08 -0.83
N SER A 111 -5.13 11.65 0.14
CA SER A 111 -4.77 11.65 1.57
C SER A 111 -4.85 10.26 2.22
N THR A 112 -5.55 9.32 1.60
CA THR A 112 -5.58 7.91 2.03
C THR A 112 -4.18 7.28 2.00
N THR A 113 -3.37 7.59 0.98
CA THR A 113 -2.02 7.04 0.83
C THR A 113 -1.06 7.45 1.97
N PRO A 114 -0.86 8.74 2.29
CA PRO A 114 -0.01 9.12 3.40
C PRO A 114 -0.57 8.68 4.75
N PHE A 115 -1.90 8.61 4.92
CA PHE A 115 -2.50 8.05 6.13
C PHE A 115 -2.16 6.56 6.28
N PHE A 116 -2.34 5.77 5.22
CA PHE A 116 -2.00 4.34 5.19
C PHE A 116 -0.53 4.09 5.52
N ILE A 117 0.39 4.87 4.95
CA ILE A 117 1.83 4.73 5.23
C ILE A 117 2.13 5.01 6.69
N ASN A 118 1.63 6.12 7.25
CA ASN A 118 1.86 6.44 8.66
C ASN A 118 1.28 5.37 9.59
N TRP A 119 0.06 4.91 9.32
CA TRP A 119 -0.57 3.84 10.09
C TRP A 119 0.24 2.54 10.00
N LEU A 120 0.57 2.09 8.79
CA LEU A 120 1.29 0.83 8.56
C LEU A 120 2.71 0.86 9.09
N LEU A 121 3.40 1.99 9.11
CA LEU A 121 4.80 2.05 9.60
C LEU A 121 4.89 2.36 11.09
N TYR A 122 4.04 3.25 11.59
CA TYR A 122 4.25 3.88 12.90
C TYR A 122 3.12 3.64 13.90
N SER A 123 1.95 3.14 13.49
CA SER A 123 0.93 2.73 14.45
C SER A 123 1.25 1.33 14.99
N THR A 124 1.35 1.18 16.31
CA THR A 124 1.52 -0.12 16.97
C THR A 124 0.37 -1.07 16.65
N SER A 125 -0.84 -0.56 16.37
CA SER A 125 -2.00 -1.39 16.04
C SER A 125 -1.88 -2.11 14.69
N ALA A 126 -1.09 -1.59 13.74
CA ALA A 126 -0.83 -2.25 12.47
C ALA A 126 0.27 -3.33 12.55
N ALA A 127 0.72 -3.70 13.76
CA ALA A 127 1.74 -4.73 13.97
C ALA A 127 1.44 -6.08 13.28
N PRO A 128 0.18 -6.56 13.17
CA PRO A 128 -0.14 -7.78 12.43
C PRO A 128 0.41 -7.80 10.99
N PHE A 129 0.37 -6.68 10.28
CA PHE A 129 0.91 -6.57 8.92
C PHE A 129 2.44 -6.52 8.85
N ARG A 130 3.14 -6.34 9.98
CA ARG A 130 4.60 -6.24 10.05
C ARG A 130 5.26 -7.49 10.64
N LEU A 131 4.59 -8.09 11.62
CA LEU A 131 5.11 -9.23 12.38
C LEU A 131 4.57 -10.56 11.87
N GLY A 132 3.43 -10.55 11.18
CA GLY A 132 2.69 -11.75 10.83
C GLY A 132 2.09 -12.37 12.08
N SER A 133 0.78 -12.57 12.12
CA SER A 133 0.12 -13.02 13.33
C SER A 133 -1.18 -13.73 13.02
N GLN A 134 -1.60 -14.57 13.96
CA GLN A 134 -2.98 -15.01 14.06
C GLN A 134 -3.80 -13.84 14.61
N VAL A 135 -4.75 -13.34 13.83
CA VAL A 135 -5.63 -12.23 14.22
C VAL A 135 -7.01 -12.77 14.56
N GLU A 136 -7.59 -12.29 15.65
CA GLU A 136 -8.98 -12.58 16.03
C GLU A 136 -9.94 -12.01 14.97
N VAL A 137 -10.73 -12.89 14.39
CA VAL A 137 -11.86 -12.54 13.53
C VAL A 137 -13.13 -12.55 14.37
N THR A 138 -13.79 -11.41 14.43
CA THR A 138 -15.16 -11.30 14.92
C THR A 138 -16.13 -11.45 13.76
N CYS A 139 -17.15 -12.27 13.93
CA CYS A 139 -18.24 -12.40 12.97
C CYS A 139 -19.49 -11.73 13.57
N GLY A 140 -20.52 -11.52 12.75
CA GLY A 140 -21.85 -11.17 13.24
C GLY A 140 -22.40 -12.21 14.23
N SER A 141 -23.64 -12.02 14.69
CA SER A 141 -24.25 -12.74 15.81
C SER A 141 -24.30 -14.29 15.74
N SER A 142 -23.86 -14.94 14.67
CA SER A 142 -24.05 -16.36 14.39
C SER A 142 -22.79 -17.25 14.34
N CYS A 143 -21.56 -16.71 14.49
CA CYS A 143 -20.34 -17.54 14.38
C CYS A 143 -19.43 -17.41 15.61
N GLU A 144 -18.88 -18.54 16.11
CA GLU A 144 -17.73 -18.50 17.00
C GLU A 144 -16.56 -17.83 16.26
N GLY A 145 -15.96 -16.80 16.87
CA GLY A 145 -14.79 -16.14 16.30
C GLY A 145 -13.67 -17.14 16.01
N HIS A 146 -12.97 -16.96 14.90
CA HIS A 146 -11.84 -17.79 14.52
C HIS A 146 -10.57 -16.94 14.40
N MET A 147 -9.42 -17.60 14.28
CA MET A 147 -8.15 -16.93 14.05
C MET A 147 -7.80 -16.97 12.57
N LEU A 148 -7.50 -15.82 11.97
CA LEU A 148 -6.98 -15.72 10.61
C LEU A 148 -5.47 -15.56 10.65
N GLU A 149 -4.75 -16.41 9.91
CA GLU A 149 -3.31 -16.26 9.74
C GLU A 149 -3.04 -15.15 8.73
N LEU A 150 -2.50 -14.04 9.22
CA LEU A 150 -2.15 -12.90 8.39
C LEU A 150 -0.63 -12.93 8.11
N PRO A 151 -0.19 -13.19 6.86
CA PRO A 151 1.23 -13.11 6.53
C PRO A 151 1.71 -11.66 6.60
N ARG A 152 3.01 -11.48 6.86
CA ARG A 152 3.66 -10.16 6.83
C ARG A 152 3.45 -9.49 5.47
N LEU A 153 2.98 -8.26 5.47
CA LEU A 153 2.96 -7.38 4.31
C LEU A 153 4.34 -6.74 4.10
N ILE A 154 4.96 -6.26 5.17
CA ILE A 154 6.34 -5.74 5.19
C ILE A 154 7.17 -6.42 6.27
N ASP A 155 8.48 -6.57 6.04
CA ASP A 155 9.42 -7.02 7.07
C ASP A 155 10.38 -5.91 7.46
N LEU A 156 10.14 -5.31 8.64
CA LEU A 156 10.99 -4.25 9.18
C LEU A 156 12.36 -4.77 9.63
N THR A 157 12.45 -6.05 10.00
CA THR A 157 13.66 -6.67 10.58
C THR A 157 14.62 -7.20 9.53
N GLY A 158 14.07 -7.61 8.37
CA GLY A 158 14.80 -8.35 7.34
C GLY A 158 15.22 -9.76 7.77
N ALA A 159 14.74 -10.25 8.92
CA ALA A 159 15.09 -11.55 9.47
C ALA A 159 14.26 -12.69 8.83
N ASP A 160 13.08 -12.39 8.32
CA ASP A 160 12.22 -13.39 7.70
C ASP A 160 12.59 -13.59 6.22
N ARG A 161 12.88 -14.85 5.88
CA ARG A 161 13.35 -15.27 4.56
C ARG A 161 12.24 -15.36 3.53
N GLY A 162 10.97 -15.31 3.94
CA GLY A 162 9.82 -15.27 3.04
C GLY A 162 9.94 -14.10 2.06
N LYS A 163 9.72 -14.38 0.77
CA LYS A 163 9.81 -13.37 -0.29
C LYS A 163 8.44 -12.74 -0.50
N ARG A 164 8.37 -11.41 -0.44
CA ARG A 164 7.10 -10.67 -0.44
C ARG A 164 6.96 -9.80 -1.68
N GLY A 165 5.79 -9.89 -2.30
CA GLY A 165 5.37 -9.05 -3.40
C GLY A 165 4.33 -8.03 -2.95
N ILE A 166 4.40 -6.82 -3.49
CA ILE A 166 3.28 -5.88 -3.47
C ILE A 166 2.86 -5.60 -4.92
N LEU A 167 1.56 -5.68 -5.18
CA LEU A 167 0.96 -5.19 -6.42
C LEU A 167 0.06 -4.00 -6.08
N GLU A 168 0.43 -2.81 -6.51
CA GLU A 168 -0.40 -1.62 -6.32
C GLU A 168 -1.33 -1.44 -7.52
N LEU A 169 -2.64 -1.43 -7.26
CA LEU A 169 -3.66 -1.14 -8.26
C LEU A 169 -4.13 0.30 -8.10
N GLY A 170 -3.99 1.10 -9.17
CA GLY A 170 -4.44 2.50 -9.17
C GLY A 170 -3.49 3.39 -8.37
N ALA A 171 -2.19 3.27 -8.62
CA ALA A 171 -1.14 4.01 -7.92
C ALA A 171 -1.26 5.54 -8.04
N GLY A 172 -1.97 6.01 -9.06
CA GLY A 172 -1.96 7.40 -9.49
C GLY A 172 -0.54 7.87 -9.83
N ILE A 173 -0.35 9.18 -9.85
CA ILE A 173 0.97 9.77 -10.13
C ILE A 173 1.90 9.73 -8.92
N SER A 174 1.43 9.35 -7.72
CA SER A 174 2.11 9.69 -6.46
C SER A 174 3.49 9.06 -6.31
N GLY A 175 3.64 7.78 -6.66
CA GLY A 175 4.91 7.05 -6.57
C GLY A 175 5.46 6.85 -5.15
N ILE A 176 4.68 7.14 -4.10
CA ILE A 176 5.18 7.14 -2.70
C ILE A 176 5.26 5.72 -2.13
N LEU A 177 4.21 4.91 -2.32
CA LEU A 177 4.18 3.55 -1.79
C LEU A 177 5.34 2.68 -2.29
N PRO A 178 5.66 2.64 -3.61
CA PRO A 178 6.79 1.85 -4.10
C PRO A 178 8.15 2.25 -3.51
N VAL A 179 8.41 3.55 -3.29
CA VAL A 179 9.71 4.01 -2.75
C VAL A 179 9.83 3.84 -1.24
N ILE A 180 8.70 3.89 -0.50
CA ILE A 180 8.71 3.70 0.95
C ILE A 180 8.63 2.21 1.29
N LEU A 181 7.56 1.53 0.87
CA LEU A 181 7.35 0.12 1.20
C LEU A 181 8.35 -0.81 0.50
N GLY A 182 8.92 -0.38 -0.63
CA GLY A 182 10.00 -1.07 -1.32
C GLY A 182 11.23 -1.34 -0.42
N ASN A 183 11.42 -0.59 0.67
CA ASN A 183 12.47 -0.88 1.65
C ASN A 183 12.28 -2.21 2.39
N PHE A 184 11.07 -2.78 2.39
CA PHE A 184 10.68 -3.88 3.26
C PHE A 184 10.10 -5.10 2.52
N VAL A 185 10.12 -5.08 1.19
CA VAL A 185 9.64 -6.17 0.32
C VAL A 185 10.70 -6.55 -0.71
N ASP A 186 10.44 -7.59 -1.49
CA ASP A 186 11.36 -8.11 -2.50
C ASP A 186 10.95 -7.70 -3.92
N THR A 187 9.65 -7.66 -4.18
CA THR A 187 9.08 -7.23 -5.46
C THR A 187 7.95 -6.22 -5.23
N TYR A 188 7.95 -5.13 -5.99
CA TYR A 188 6.89 -4.12 -5.97
C TYR A 188 6.50 -3.79 -7.40
N VAL A 189 5.23 -3.99 -7.76
CA VAL A 189 4.69 -3.63 -9.08
C VAL A 189 3.63 -2.56 -8.90
N SER A 190 3.92 -1.36 -9.40
CA SER A 190 2.99 -0.23 -9.36
C SER A 190 2.24 -0.13 -10.68
N THR A 191 0.91 -0.12 -10.63
CA THR A 191 0.07 -0.17 -11.84
C THR A 191 -0.99 0.90 -11.88
N ASP A 192 -1.24 1.41 -13.09
CA ASP A 192 -2.33 2.34 -13.40
C ASP A 192 -2.60 2.35 -14.91
N GLN A 193 -3.51 3.21 -15.36
CA GLN A 193 -3.76 3.48 -16.77
C GLN A 193 -2.52 4.10 -17.44
N LYS A 194 -2.35 3.83 -18.74
CA LYS A 194 -1.18 4.26 -19.51
C LYS A 194 -0.88 5.77 -19.43
N GLY A 195 -1.90 6.61 -19.32
CA GLY A 195 -1.77 8.07 -19.22
C GLY A 195 -1.10 8.57 -17.94
N ILE A 196 -1.12 7.76 -16.87
CA ILE A 196 -0.57 8.11 -15.54
C ILE A 196 0.92 7.76 -15.43
N LEU A 197 1.36 6.72 -16.15
CA LEU A 197 2.65 6.05 -15.91
C LEU A 197 3.87 6.95 -16.05
N ASN A 198 3.90 7.88 -17.01
CA ASN A 198 5.07 8.75 -17.18
C ASN A 198 5.31 9.58 -15.91
N LYS A 199 4.25 10.20 -15.39
CA LYS A 199 4.37 11.05 -14.20
C LYS A 199 4.58 10.24 -12.93
N LEU A 200 3.97 9.05 -12.83
CA LEU A 200 4.27 8.07 -11.78
C LEU A 200 5.76 7.69 -11.76
N LYS A 201 6.35 7.37 -12.92
CA LYS A 201 7.79 7.06 -13.03
C LYS A 201 8.66 8.25 -12.62
N ASP A 202 8.32 9.46 -13.05
CA ASP A 202 9.06 10.67 -12.66
C ASP A 202 9.07 10.84 -11.14
N ASN A 203 7.91 10.70 -10.48
CA ASN A 203 7.81 10.84 -9.03
C ASN A 203 8.51 9.69 -8.28
N ILE A 204 8.50 8.46 -8.81
CA ILE A 204 9.30 7.37 -8.24
C ILE A 204 10.80 7.69 -8.33
N MET A 205 11.26 8.15 -9.49
CA MET A 205 12.67 8.47 -9.73
C MET A 205 13.17 9.63 -8.86
N GLU A 206 12.35 10.67 -8.68
CA GLU A 206 12.64 11.79 -7.78
C GLU A 206 12.89 11.31 -6.34
N ASN A 207 12.12 10.32 -5.90
CA ASN A 207 12.16 9.82 -4.52
C ASN A 207 12.97 8.53 -4.35
N LEU A 208 13.73 8.12 -5.36
CA LEU A 208 14.50 6.86 -5.31
C LEU A 208 15.53 6.85 -4.16
N SER A 209 15.99 8.03 -3.74
CA SER A 209 16.89 8.22 -2.59
C SER A 209 16.31 7.72 -1.26
N GLN A 210 14.97 7.61 -1.16
CA GLN A 210 14.26 7.09 0.02
C GLN A 210 14.33 5.56 0.14
N LEU A 211 14.79 4.85 -0.90
CA LEU A 211 15.14 3.43 -0.80
C LEU A 211 16.50 3.25 -0.14
N THR A 212 16.51 3.36 1.19
CA THR A 212 17.72 3.32 2.00
C THR A 212 18.13 1.89 2.39
N ARG A 213 17.19 0.93 2.42
CA ARG A 213 17.44 -0.45 2.89
C ARG A 213 17.72 -1.46 1.79
N LYS A 214 17.27 -1.18 0.56
CA LYS A 214 17.36 -2.09 -0.58
C LYS A 214 18.12 -1.47 -1.74
N ARG A 215 18.70 -2.30 -2.60
CA ARG A 215 19.16 -1.89 -3.92
C ARG A 215 18.01 -2.06 -4.91
N CYS A 216 17.58 -0.98 -5.57
CA CYS A 216 16.50 -1.03 -6.54
C CYS A 216 17.00 -1.46 -7.91
N ILE A 217 16.29 -2.39 -8.55
CA ILE A 217 16.42 -2.70 -9.97
C ILE A 217 15.04 -2.62 -10.62
N SER A 218 15.00 -2.18 -11.87
CA SER A 218 13.76 -1.91 -12.57
C SER A 218 13.99 -1.81 -14.07
N ARG A 219 13.36 -2.68 -14.86
CA ARG A 219 13.38 -2.56 -16.32
C ARG A 219 12.59 -1.34 -16.78
N SER A 220 11.42 -1.14 -16.19
CA SER A 220 10.49 -0.06 -16.55
C SER A 220 11.04 1.35 -16.23
N LEU A 221 11.96 1.47 -15.27
CA LEU A 221 12.70 2.70 -14.93
C LEU A 221 14.14 2.72 -15.44
N ARG A 222 14.61 1.67 -16.13
CA ARG A 222 15.99 1.53 -16.63
C ARG A 222 17.05 1.62 -15.53
N LEU A 223 16.76 0.96 -14.41
CA LEU A 223 17.67 0.80 -13.26
C LEU A 223 18.24 -0.62 -13.29
N GLU A 224 19.53 -0.73 -13.55
CA GLU A 224 20.24 -2.01 -13.62
C GLU A 224 21.25 -2.16 -12.46
N LEU A 225 21.64 -3.40 -12.18
CA LEU A 225 22.76 -3.64 -11.27
C LEU A 225 24.04 -3.09 -11.91
N PRO A 226 24.94 -2.43 -11.14
CA PRO A 226 26.25 -2.08 -11.65
C PRO A 226 26.94 -3.37 -12.14
N THR A 227 27.36 -3.39 -13.41
CA THR A 227 28.26 -4.41 -13.90
C THR A 227 29.55 -4.31 -13.10
N VAL A 228 29.86 -5.34 -12.32
CA VAL A 228 31.17 -5.46 -11.67
C VAL A 228 32.17 -5.64 -12.81
N GLU A 229 32.77 -4.54 -13.29
CA GLU A 229 33.96 -4.67 -14.10
C GLU A 229 35.04 -5.30 -13.21
N PRO A 230 35.70 -6.39 -13.64
CA PRO A 230 36.80 -6.97 -12.89
C PRO A 230 37.98 -5.98 -12.92
N VAL A 231 38.01 -5.06 -11.97
CA VAL A 231 39.17 -4.18 -11.76
C VAL A 231 40.29 -5.07 -11.23
N GLY A 232 41.29 -5.29 -12.06
CA GLY A 232 42.42 -6.17 -11.79
C GLY A 232 43.12 -5.83 -10.47
N ASP A 233 43.51 -6.89 -9.77
CA ASP A 233 44.45 -6.97 -8.64
C ASP A 233 44.79 -5.62 -7.97
N ALA A 234 43.84 -5.08 -7.21
CA ALA A 234 44.09 -3.97 -6.29
C ALA A 234 43.58 -4.33 -4.90
N ASP A 235 44.55 -4.73 -4.06
CA ASP A 235 44.57 -4.81 -2.61
C ASP A 235 43.25 -4.99 -1.84
N ILE A 236 43.11 -6.23 -1.36
CA ILE A 236 42.11 -6.77 -0.44
C ILE A 236 42.23 -6.08 0.93
N THR A 237 41.59 -4.92 1.14
CA THR A 237 41.30 -4.44 2.52
C THR A 237 40.02 -3.63 2.69
N ALA A 238 39.21 -3.44 1.64
CA ALA A 238 37.89 -2.85 1.81
C ALA A 238 36.95 -3.92 2.39
N ALA A 239 36.75 -3.90 3.72
CA ALA A 239 35.71 -4.65 4.39
C ALA A 239 34.38 -4.44 3.65
N SER A 240 34.00 -5.43 2.84
CA SER A 240 32.81 -5.36 2.00
C SER A 240 31.61 -5.22 2.93
N LEU A 241 31.05 -4.03 3.00
CA LEU A 241 29.75 -3.80 3.65
C LEU A 241 28.78 -4.88 3.14
N PRO A 242 27.95 -5.49 4.00
CA PRO A 242 26.96 -6.46 3.56
C PRO A 242 26.18 -5.87 2.38
N SER A 243 26.17 -6.57 1.24
CA SER A 243 25.45 -6.08 0.07
C SER A 243 23.97 -6.00 0.43
N LYS A 244 23.39 -4.79 0.37
CA LYS A 244 21.94 -4.59 0.54
C LYS A 244 21.19 -5.57 -0.37
N SER A 245 20.16 -6.22 0.16
CA SER A 245 19.30 -7.08 -0.66
C SER A 245 18.58 -6.26 -1.74
N THR A 246 18.18 -6.94 -2.81
CA THR A 246 17.60 -6.31 -3.99
C THR A 246 16.08 -6.16 -3.85
N LEU A 247 15.56 -5.02 -4.31
CA LEU A 247 14.14 -4.78 -4.61
C LEU A 247 13.97 -4.81 -6.13
N HIS A 248 13.03 -5.63 -6.61
CA HIS A 248 12.54 -5.58 -7.98
C HIS A 248 11.33 -4.65 -8.04
N LEU A 249 11.53 -3.44 -8.58
CA LEU A 249 10.47 -2.45 -8.68
C LEU A 249 10.07 -2.28 -10.14
N GLU A 250 8.80 -2.45 -10.46
CA GLU A 250 8.30 -2.26 -11.82
C GLU A 250 7.07 -1.37 -11.86
N VAL A 251 6.92 -0.65 -12.97
CA VAL A 251 5.79 0.22 -13.27
C VAL A 251 5.16 -0.25 -14.57
N ALA A 252 3.90 -0.68 -14.51
CA ALA A 252 3.21 -1.31 -15.64
C ALA A 252 1.82 -0.71 -15.88
N ALA A 253 1.39 -0.74 -17.14
CA ALA A 253 0.02 -0.37 -17.49
C ALA A 253 -0.93 -1.51 -17.10
N LEU A 254 -2.00 -1.19 -16.38
CA LEU A 254 -3.06 -2.12 -16.06
C LEU A 254 -4.40 -1.40 -16.12
N ASP A 255 -5.14 -1.67 -17.19
CA ASP A 255 -6.48 -1.11 -17.40
C ASP A 255 -7.50 -2.18 -17.00
N TRP A 256 -8.16 -1.98 -15.87
CA TRP A 256 -9.09 -2.94 -15.27
C TRP A 256 -10.28 -3.28 -16.17
N GLU A 257 -10.69 -2.36 -17.05
CA GLU A 257 -11.78 -2.58 -18.00
C GLU A 257 -11.36 -3.47 -19.16
N LYS A 258 -10.06 -3.47 -19.50
CA LYS A 258 -9.52 -4.14 -20.69
C LYS A 258 -8.77 -5.43 -20.37
N ILE A 259 -8.29 -5.61 -19.14
CA ILE A 259 -7.49 -6.76 -18.77
C ILE A 259 -8.30 -8.06 -18.78
N ASN A 260 -7.72 -9.09 -19.41
CA ASN A 260 -8.25 -10.45 -19.41
C ASN A 260 -7.14 -11.48 -19.16
N LEU A 261 -6.88 -11.78 -17.89
CA LEU A 261 -5.87 -12.76 -17.47
C LEU A 261 -6.31 -14.21 -17.67
N GLN A 262 -7.55 -14.46 -18.11
CA GLN A 262 -7.94 -15.81 -18.56
C GLN A 262 -7.34 -16.15 -19.92
N ASP A 263 -7.06 -15.13 -20.75
CA ASP A 263 -6.29 -15.31 -21.98
C ASP A 263 -4.79 -15.42 -21.64
N LYS A 264 -4.20 -16.59 -21.87
CA LYS A 264 -2.77 -16.84 -21.65
C LYS A 264 -1.87 -15.88 -22.43
N LYS A 265 -2.34 -15.30 -23.54
CA LYS A 265 -1.58 -14.27 -24.27
C LYS A 265 -1.39 -13.03 -23.41
N THR A 266 -2.37 -12.69 -22.58
CA THR A 266 -2.29 -11.55 -21.66
C THR A 266 -1.17 -11.73 -20.64
N HIS A 267 -0.86 -12.96 -20.20
CA HIS A 267 0.26 -13.20 -19.27
C HIS A 267 1.59 -12.72 -19.86
N SER A 268 1.82 -12.99 -21.16
CA SER A 268 3.03 -12.53 -21.85
C SER A 268 3.11 -11.01 -22.04
N LEU A 269 1.97 -10.31 -21.93
CA LEU A 269 1.90 -8.85 -22.00
C LEU A 269 2.17 -8.16 -20.65
N HIS A 270 2.14 -8.92 -19.55
CA HIS A 270 2.37 -8.42 -18.19
C HIS A 270 3.47 -9.22 -17.47
N PRO A 271 4.72 -9.21 -17.97
CA PRO A 271 5.84 -9.93 -17.34
C PRO A 271 6.12 -9.46 -15.91
N GLU A 272 5.73 -8.23 -15.54
CA GLU A 272 5.85 -7.70 -14.19
C GLU A 272 4.96 -8.43 -13.18
N LEU A 273 3.76 -8.87 -13.61
CA LEU A 273 2.89 -9.67 -12.74
C LEU A 273 3.41 -11.09 -12.55
N SER A 274 3.95 -11.67 -13.63
CA SER A 274 4.61 -12.99 -13.57
C SER A 274 5.83 -12.96 -12.64
N LEU A 275 6.58 -11.84 -12.63
CA LEU A 275 7.71 -11.64 -11.73
C LEU A 275 7.31 -11.79 -10.25
N ILE A 276 6.14 -11.29 -9.83
CA ILE A 276 5.65 -11.51 -8.46
C ILE A 276 5.44 -13.02 -8.21
N GLY A 277 4.73 -13.70 -9.10
CA GLY A 277 4.47 -15.13 -8.97
C GLY A 277 5.73 -16.01 -8.96
N GLU A 278 6.75 -15.62 -9.73
CA GLU A 278 8.00 -16.37 -9.85
C GLU A 278 8.98 -16.14 -8.69
N THR A 279 8.87 -15.01 -7.98
CA THR A 279 9.87 -14.60 -6.99
C THR A 279 9.37 -14.55 -5.56
N CYS A 280 8.06 -14.46 -5.34
CA CYS A 280 7.46 -14.26 -4.03
C CYS A 280 6.66 -15.48 -3.58
N SER A 281 6.60 -15.72 -2.26
CA SER A 281 5.71 -16.71 -1.64
C SER A 281 4.35 -16.12 -1.27
N SER A 282 4.29 -14.80 -1.09
CA SER A 282 3.06 -14.07 -0.79
C SER A 282 3.00 -12.75 -1.57
N VAL A 283 1.78 -12.31 -1.86
CA VAL A 283 1.48 -11.01 -2.47
C VAL A 283 0.38 -10.30 -1.69
N TYR A 284 0.64 -9.03 -1.41
CA TYR A 284 -0.41 -8.08 -1.04
C TYR A 284 -0.72 -7.18 -2.22
N VAL A 285 -1.98 -7.19 -2.64
CA VAL A 285 -2.51 -6.18 -3.54
C VAL A 285 -2.92 -4.97 -2.71
N ILE A 286 -2.41 -3.79 -3.03
CA ILE A 286 -2.74 -2.55 -2.32
C ILE A 286 -3.50 -1.65 -3.28
N ALA A 287 -4.64 -1.13 -2.84
CA ALA A 287 -5.42 -0.18 -3.62
C ALA A 287 -5.91 0.94 -2.70
N MET A 288 -5.31 2.12 -2.82
CA MET A 288 -5.62 3.27 -1.98
C MET A 288 -6.42 4.28 -2.76
N ASP A 289 -7.65 4.50 -2.31
CA ASP A 289 -8.59 5.50 -2.84
C ASP A 289 -9.03 5.26 -4.28
N VAL A 290 -9.17 3.99 -4.68
CA VAL A 290 -9.63 3.61 -6.03
C VAL A 290 -11.14 3.42 -6.15
N ILE A 291 -11.83 3.23 -5.02
CA ILE A 291 -13.28 3.02 -4.94
C ILE A 291 -13.95 4.35 -4.57
N TYR A 292 -14.07 5.23 -5.57
CA TYR A 292 -14.71 6.55 -5.41
C TYR A 292 -15.86 6.76 -6.40
N ASN A 293 -16.07 5.82 -7.33
CA ASN A 293 -17.08 5.89 -8.37
C ASN A 293 -17.63 4.48 -8.67
N GLU A 294 -18.94 4.37 -8.83
CA GLU A 294 -19.66 3.10 -9.09
C GLU A 294 -19.13 2.36 -10.33
N TYR A 295 -18.76 3.09 -11.39
CA TYR A 295 -18.29 2.49 -12.65
C TYR A 295 -16.95 1.74 -12.51
N LEU A 296 -16.16 2.02 -11.47
CA LEU A 296 -14.86 1.38 -11.25
C LEU A 296 -14.97 0.08 -10.46
N ILE A 297 -16.08 -0.15 -9.74
CA ILE A 297 -16.23 -1.27 -8.79
C ILE A 297 -16.14 -2.61 -9.51
N ASP A 298 -16.96 -2.82 -10.54
CA ASP A 298 -16.99 -4.08 -11.30
C ASP A 298 -15.66 -4.39 -12.01
N PRO A 299 -15.08 -3.46 -12.81
CA PRO A 299 -13.77 -3.68 -13.42
C PRO A 299 -12.68 -4.02 -12.39
N PHE A 300 -12.67 -3.33 -11.25
CA PHE A 300 -11.71 -3.56 -10.17
C PHE A 300 -11.87 -4.96 -9.56
N LEU A 301 -13.07 -5.33 -9.11
CA LEU A 301 -13.34 -6.64 -8.50
C LEU A 301 -13.11 -7.80 -9.47
N LYS A 302 -13.50 -7.63 -10.74
CA LYS A 302 -13.19 -8.58 -11.80
C LYS A 302 -11.69 -8.76 -12.00
N THR A 303 -10.92 -7.67 -11.94
CA THR A 303 -9.45 -7.72 -12.03
C THR A 303 -8.86 -8.46 -10.83
N LEU A 304 -9.34 -8.18 -9.60
CA LEU A 304 -8.92 -8.90 -8.40
C LEU A 304 -9.21 -10.41 -8.51
N LYS A 305 -10.39 -10.80 -8.99
CA LYS A 305 -10.78 -12.21 -9.09
C LYS A 305 -9.90 -12.96 -10.09
N GLN A 306 -9.57 -12.29 -11.20
CA GLN A 306 -8.64 -12.80 -12.19
C GLN A 306 -7.20 -12.93 -11.66
N LEU A 307 -6.70 -11.90 -10.95
CA LEU A 307 -5.37 -11.92 -10.32
C LEU A 307 -5.28 -13.01 -9.26
N LYS A 308 -6.25 -13.09 -8.35
CA LYS A 308 -6.33 -14.12 -7.30
C LYS A 308 -6.29 -15.50 -7.91
N HIS A 309 -7.19 -15.79 -8.86
CA HIS A 309 -7.24 -17.08 -9.53
C HIS A 309 -5.91 -17.43 -10.21
N TRP A 310 -5.34 -16.50 -10.99
CA TRP A 310 -4.11 -16.75 -11.72
C TRP A 310 -2.90 -16.99 -10.80
N LEU A 311 -2.68 -16.10 -9.83
CA LEU A 311 -1.52 -16.17 -8.93
C LEU A 311 -1.58 -17.38 -7.99
N GLN A 312 -2.77 -17.75 -7.51
CA GLN A 312 -2.95 -18.93 -6.68
C GLN A 312 -2.80 -20.23 -7.49
N THR A 313 -3.45 -20.33 -8.66
CA THR A 313 -3.42 -21.60 -9.43
C THR A 313 -2.09 -21.86 -10.14
N THR A 314 -1.41 -20.80 -10.61
CA THR A 314 -0.19 -20.95 -11.40
C THR A 314 1.06 -21.01 -10.53
N TYR A 315 1.07 -20.25 -9.43
CA TYR A 315 2.27 -20.04 -8.63
C TYR A 315 2.09 -20.41 -7.15
N ASN A 316 0.88 -20.77 -6.71
CA ASN A 316 0.57 -21.13 -5.32
C ASN A 316 0.92 -20.01 -4.31
N LEU A 317 0.67 -18.75 -4.69
CA LEU A 317 0.92 -17.60 -3.81
C LEU A 317 -0.19 -17.42 -2.78
N GLN A 318 0.19 -17.04 -1.55
CA GLN A 318 -0.76 -16.42 -0.63
C GLN A 318 -1.17 -15.05 -1.18
N PHE A 319 -2.46 -14.82 -1.34
CA PHE A 319 -3.01 -13.62 -1.99
C PHE A 319 -3.91 -12.88 -1.01
N HIS A 320 -3.59 -11.61 -0.75
CA HIS A 320 -4.36 -10.73 0.11
C HIS A 320 -4.54 -9.38 -0.58
N VAL A 321 -5.64 -8.68 -0.32
CA VAL A 321 -5.87 -7.32 -0.83
C VAL A 321 -6.16 -6.39 0.33
N LEU A 322 -5.47 -5.25 0.37
CA LEU A 322 -5.82 -4.13 1.22
C LEU A 322 -6.41 -3.01 0.38
N VAL A 323 -7.70 -2.75 0.59
CA VAL A 323 -8.41 -1.65 -0.06
C VAL A 323 -8.64 -0.56 0.98
N GLY A 324 -8.01 0.59 0.77
CA GLY A 324 -8.28 1.77 1.58
C GLY A 324 -9.21 2.72 0.86
N ILE A 325 -10.29 3.15 1.50
CA ILE A 325 -11.25 4.10 0.94
C ILE A 325 -11.33 5.36 1.80
N HIS A 326 -11.59 6.50 1.16
CA HIS A 326 -12.08 7.70 1.84
C HIS A 326 -13.61 7.66 1.85
N LEU A 327 -14.21 7.82 3.03
CA LEU A 327 -15.66 7.72 3.27
C LEU A 327 -16.38 8.97 2.76
N ARG A 328 -16.56 9.03 1.43
CA ARG A 328 -17.23 10.15 0.72
C ARG A 328 -18.71 9.90 0.47
N SER A 329 -19.06 8.68 0.07
CA SER A 329 -20.42 8.28 -0.30
C SER A 329 -20.75 6.94 0.30
N GLN A 330 -21.82 6.92 1.10
CA GLN A 330 -22.33 5.72 1.73
C GLN A 330 -22.78 4.72 0.67
N GLU A 331 -23.38 5.22 -0.41
CA GLU A 331 -23.89 4.45 -1.54
C GLU A 331 -22.76 3.72 -2.26
N VAL A 332 -21.66 4.41 -2.60
CA VAL A 332 -20.49 3.80 -3.28
C VAL A 332 -19.84 2.75 -2.39
N THR A 333 -19.72 3.01 -1.08
CA THR A 333 -19.15 2.06 -0.12
C THR A 333 -20.02 0.81 0.00
N THR A 334 -21.34 0.99 0.10
CA THR A 334 -22.31 -0.11 0.18
C THR A 334 -22.26 -0.98 -1.08
N LEU A 335 -22.34 -0.35 -2.25
CA LEU A 335 -22.30 -1.04 -3.54
C LEU A 335 -21.00 -1.82 -3.74
N PHE A 336 -19.86 -1.28 -3.29
CA PHE A 336 -18.59 -1.99 -3.34
C PHE A 336 -18.60 -3.26 -2.50
N LEU A 337 -19.11 -3.19 -1.28
CA LEU A 337 -19.19 -4.34 -0.37
C LEU A 337 -20.20 -5.39 -0.87
N GLU A 338 -21.39 -4.96 -1.30
CA GLU A 338 -22.40 -5.85 -1.92
C GLU A 338 -21.80 -6.60 -3.09
N LYS A 339 -21.15 -5.89 -4.03
CA LYS A 339 -20.52 -6.55 -5.18
C LYS A 339 -19.39 -7.46 -4.75
N ALA A 340 -18.49 -7.01 -3.88
CA ALA A 340 -17.36 -7.83 -3.46
C ALA A 340 -17.81 -9.14 -2.80
N ILE A 341 -18.75 -9.06 -1.87
CA ILE A 341 -19.20 -10.20 -1.04
C ILE A 341 -20.21 -11.06 -1.79
N ILE A 342 -21.27 -10.46 -2.33
CA ILE A 342 -22.44 -11.20 -2.85
C ILE A 342 -22.21 -11.61 -4.31
N GLU A 343 -21.72 -10.71 -5.17
CA GLU A 343 -21.57 -10.99 -6.60
C GLU A 343 -20.23 -11.67 -6.95
N TYR A 344 -19.14 -11.19 -6.34
CA TYR A 344 -17.79 -11.68 -6.63
C TYR A 344 -17.31 -12.77 -5.67
N ASP A 345 -18.04 -13.07 -4.60
CA ASP A 345 -17.77 -14.13 -3.62
C ASP A 345 -16.37 -13.97 -2.98
N PHE A 346 -16.04 -12.73 -2.61
CA PHE A 346 -14.85 -12.44 -1.83
C PHE A 346 -15.16 -12.50 -0.33
N THR A 347 -14.22 -13.05 0.43
CA THR A 347 -14.22 -12.91 1.89
C THR A 347 -13.63 -11.55 2.23
N VAL A 348 -14.47 -10.65 2.76
CA VAL A 348 -14.10 -9.26 3.06
C VAL A 348 -14.17 -9.03 4.56
N TYR A 349 -13.11 -8.43 5.11
CA TYR A 349 -13.04 -8.03 6.51
C TYR A 349 -12.91 -6.53 6.62
N ASP A 350 -13.68 -5.90 7.52
CA ASP A 350 -13.36 -4.57 8.02
C ASP A 350 -12.16 -4.62 8.97
N ILE A 351 -11.21 -3.71 8.79
CA ILE A 351 -10.09 -3.54 9.72
C ILE A 351 -10.53 -2.61 10.84
N VAL A 352 -10.98 -3.22 11.94
CA VAL A 352 -11.42 -2.52 13.14
C VAL A 352 -10.20 -2.03 13.91
N ASP A 353 -9.86 -0.77 13.68
CA ASP A 353 -8.76 -0.08 14.33
C ASP A 353 -9.15 1.34 14.75
N GLN A 354 -8.75 1.74 15.95
CA GLN A 354 -9.15 3.03 16.49
C GLN A 354 -8.59 4.21 15.68
N VAL A 355 -7.35 4.12 15.19
CA VAL A 355 -6.74 5.21 14.40
C VAL A 355 -7.47 5.36 13.06
N ILE A 356 -7.88 4.26 12.45
CA ILE A 356 -8.71 4.27 11.24
C ILE A 356 -10.11 4.84 11.55
N GLN A 357 -10.77 4.38 12.62
CA GLN A 357 -12.13 4.80 12.97
C GLN A 357 -12.25 6.28 13.36
N GLU A 358 -11.18 6.86 13.92
CA GLU A 358 -11.03 8.29 14.23
C GLU A 358 -10.66 9.14 12.99
N SER A 359 -10.58 8.53 11.81
CA SER A 359 -10.29 9.19 10.54
C SER A 359 -11.50 9.15 9.58
N ARG A 360 -11.35 9.78 8.41
CA ARG A 360 -12.33 9.65 7.30
C ARG A 360 -12.08 8.43 6.42
N PHE A 361 -11.19 7.55 6.81
CA PHE A 361 -10.82 6.39 6.03
C PHE A 361 -11.46 5.13 6.58
N ASN A 362 -11.56 4.12 5.73
CA ASN A 362 -11.85 2.76 6.14
C ASN A 362 -11.02 1.79 5.31
N PHE A 363 -10.46 0.77 5.96
CA PHE A 363 -9.63 -0.22 5.28
C PHE A 363 -10.31 -1.58 5.33
N TYR A 364 -10.35 -2.24 4.18
CA TYR A 364 -10.86 -3.59 4.04
C TYR A 364 -9.71 -4.54 3.67
N LEU A 365 -9.70 -5.71 4.31
CA LEU A 365 -8.87 -6.83 3.92
C LEU A 365 -9.73 -7.82 3.12
N ILE A 366 -9.26 -8.21 1.94
CA ILE A 366 -9.88 -9.27 1.13
C ILE A 366 -8.91 -10.44 1.04
N THR A 367 -9.40 -11.66 1.27
CA THR A 367 -8.61 -12.90 1.21
C THR A 367 -9.08 -13.83 0.10
#